data_AF-A0A2E0M362-F1
#
_entry.id   AF-A0A2E0M362-F1
#
_cell.length_a   1.000
_cell.length_b   1.000
_cell.length_c   1.000
_cell.angle_alpha   90.00
_cell.angle_beta   90.00
_cell.angle_gamma   90.00
#
_symmetry.space_group_name_H-M   'P 1'
#
loop_
_entity.id
_entity.type
_entity.pdbx_description
1 polymer ?
#
loop_
_entity_poly.entity_id
_entity_poly.type
_entity_poly.pdbx_seq_one_letter_code
_entity_poly.pdbx_strand_id
1 'polypeptide(L)'
;QAGVPDKFHIRTTEVNSIGEAISALRIVKKLDPYGPNCRYMLEPWIVQLALSRLGDRQLSVEDQQQVYANTRTPHKVDWPDWWVIKRG
;
A
#
# COMPACT_ATOMS: atom_id res chain seq x y z
N GLN A 1 -1.27 7.21 -23.22
CA GLN A 1 -2.42 6.34 -22.92
C GLN A 1 -1.91 5.15 -22.11
N ALA A 2 -2.09 5.15 -20.79
CA ALA A 2 -1.73 4.02 -19.95
C ALA A 2 -2.93 3.06 -19.92
N GLY A 3 -2.72 1.82 -20.37
CA GLY A 3 -3.77 0.80 -20.47
C GLY A 3 -4.29 0.38 -19.09
N VAL A 4 -5.61 0.24 -18.98
CA VAL A 4 -6.28 -0.36 -17.83
C VAL A 4 -5.85 -1.83 -17.73
N PRO A 5 -5.47 -2.36 -16.56
CA PRO A 5 -5.11 -3.76 -16.45
C PRO A 5 -6.33 -4.66 -16.70
N ASP A 6 -6.22 -5.52 -17.72
CA ASP A 6 -7.27 -6.37 -18.30
C ASP A 6 -7.68 -7.59 -17.43
N LYS A 7 -7.15 -7.74 -16.20
CA LYS A 7 -7.35 -8.97 -15.41
C LYS A 7 -7.45 -8.74 -13.91
N PHE A 8 -8.65 -8.94 -13.37
CA PHE A 8 -8.90 -9.06 -11.94
C PHE A 8 -8.85 -10.54 -11.54
N HIS A 9 -7.88 -10.94 -10.71
CA HIS A 9 -7.85 -12.28 -10.10
C HIS A 9 -8.60 -12.23 -8.77
N ILE A 10 -9.78 -12.84 -8.71
CA ILE A 10 -10.54 -13.01 -7.48
C ILE A 10 -10.11 -14.34 -6.84
N ARG A 11 -9.51 -14.29 -5.64
CA ARG A 11 -9.25 -15.47 -4.81
C ARG A 11 -10.10 -15.38 -3.55
N THR A 12 -10.96 -16.38 -3.34
CA THR A 12 -11.69 -16.56 -2.09
C THR A 12 -10.73 -17.10 -1.03
N THR A 13 -10.68 -16.49 0.15
CA THR A 13 -9.90 -16.99 1.29
C THR A 13 -10.80 -17.20 2.48
N GLU A 14 -10.37 -18.04 3.42
CA GLU A 14 -11.07 -18.21 4.68
C GLU A 14 -11.14 -16.89 5.47
N VAL A 15 -12.21 -16.74 6.26
CA VAL A 15 -12.60 -15.52 6.99
C VAL A 15 -11.50 -15.01 7.95
N ASN A 16 -10.52 -15.85 8.27
CA ASN A 16 -9.41 -15.55 9.17
C ASN A 16 -8.08 -15.18 8.46
N SER A 17 -8.06 -15.10 7.13
CA SER A 17 -6.79 -15.00 6.37
C SER A 17 -6.75 -13.84 5.37
N ILE A 18 -7.28 -12.68 5.77
CA ILE A 18 -7.19 -11.44 4.96
C ILE A 18 -5.74 -11.17 4.58
N GLY A 19 -4.78 -11.36 5.50
CA GLY A 19 -3.35 -11.16 5.28
C GLY A 19 -2.74 -12.03 4.18
N GLU A 20 -3.05 -13.33 4.14
CA GLU A 20 -2.55 -14.22 3.07
C GLU A 20 -3.22 -13.90 1.73
N ALA A 21 -4.50 -13.52 1.73
CA ALA A 21 -5.22 -13.10 0.53
C ALA A 21 -4.53 -11.92 -0.16
N ILE A 22 -4.29 -10.85 0.61
CA ILE A 22 -3.69 -9.62 0.10
C ILE A 22 -2.19 -9.80 -0.22
N SER A 23 -1.51 -10.72 0.49
CA SER A 23 -0.15 -11.14 0.17
C SER A 23 -0.10 -11.88 -1.18
N ALA A 24 -1.02 -12.80 -1.42
CA ALA A 24 -1.14 -13.53 -2.69
C ALA A 24 -1.44 -12.61 -3.89
N LEU A 25 -2.17 -11.51 -3.66
CA LEU A 25 -2.42 -10.45 -4.64
C LEU A 25 -1.24 -9.48 -4.79
N ARG A 26 -0.14 -9.68 -4.04
CA ARG A 26 1.05 -8.81 -4.02
C ARG A 26 0.74 -7.36 -3.63
N ILE A 27 -0.34 -7.15 -2.87
CA ILE A 27 -0.75 -5.85 -2.33
C ILE A 27 0.10 -5.48 -1.12
N VAL A 28 0.42 -6.48 -0.31
CA VAL A 28 1.30 -6.33 0.86
C VAL A 28 2.43 -7.34 0.81
N LYS A 29 3.45 -7.07 1.62
CA LYS A 29 4.53 -8.02 1.92
C LYS A 29 4.72 -8.14 3.42
N LYS A 30 4.95 -9.36 3.89
CA LYS A 30 5.28 -9.66 5.29
C LYS A 30 6.73 -9.25 5.55
N LEU A 31 6.93 -8.31 6.47
CA LEU A 31 8.24 -7.93 7.00
C LEU A 31 8.54 -8.82 8.21
N ASP A 32 9.81 -9.19 8.40
CA ASP A 32 10.29 -10.00 9.52
C ASP A 32 9.43 -11.25 9.78
N PRO A 33 9.23 -12.13 8.77
CA PRO A 33 8.21 -13.17 8.84
C PRO A 33 8.42 -14.21 9.93
N TYR A 34 9.62 -14.30 10.50
CA TYR A 34 10.01 -15.25 11.54
C TYR A 34 10.42 -14.56 12.85
N GLY A 35 10.32 -13.24 12.93
CA GLY A 35 10.72 -12.48 14.12
C GLY A 35 9.55 -11.85 14.87
N PRO A 36 9.82 -11.26 16.05
CA PRO A 36 8.79 -10.70 16.92
C PRO A 36 8.12 -9.45 16.33
N ASN A 37 8.71 -8.83 15.30
CA ASN A 37 8.17 -7.64 14.65
C ASN A 37 7.45 -7.94 13.34
N CYS A 38 7.01 -9.20 13.17
CA CYS A 38 6.29 -9.66 12.01
C CYS A 38 5.05 -8.79 11.73
N ARG A 39 5.04 -8.09 10.59
CA ARG A 39 3.88 -7.29 10.15
C ARG A 39 3.77 -7.20 8.65
N TYR A 40 2.56 -6.96 8.15
CA TYR A 40 2.33 -6.67 6.74
C TYR A 40 2.61 -5.19 6.43
N MET A 41 3.27 -4.95 5.31
CA MET A 41 3.50 -3.60 4.78
C MET A 41 2.93 -3.49 3.37
N LEU A 42 2.36 -2.33 3.05
CA LEU A 42 1.83 -2.01 1.73
C LEU A 42 2.96 -1.95 0.70
N GLU A 43 2.73 -2.52 -0.47
CA GLU A 43 3.60 -2.31 -1.63
C GLU A 43 3.40 -0.89 -2.20
N PRO A 44 4.43 -0.26 -2.78
CA PRO A 44 4.32 1.10 -3.31
C PRO A 44 3.20 1.29 -4.34
N TRP A 45 2.98 0.28 -5.19
CA TRP A 45 2.03 0.38 -6.29
C TRP A 45 0.58 0.52 -5.81
N ILE A 46 0.19 -0.14 -4.70
CA ILE A 46 -1.18 -0.03 -4.19
C ILE A 46 -1.40 1.35 -3.57
N VAL A 47 -0.36 1.93 -2.96
CA VAL A 47 -0.40 3.29 -2.41
C VAL A 47 -0.58 4.31 -3.54
N GLN A 48 0.20 4.20 -4.61
CA GLN A 48 0.04 5.05 -5.80
C GLN A 48 -1.37 4.94 -6.40
N LEU A 49 -1.90 3.72 -6.50
CA LEU A 49 -3.24 3.48 -7.02
C LEU A 49 -4.33 4.07 -6.10
N ALA A 50 -4.15 3.97 -4.78
CA ALA A 50 -5.06 4.57 -3.80
C ALA A 50 -5.03 6.10 -3.85
N LEU A 51 -3.83 6.70 -3.95
CA LEU A 51 -3.67 8.14 -4.13
C LEU A 51 -4.33 8.63 -5.43
N SER A 52 -4.18 7.87 -6.52
CA SER A 52 -4.84 8.20 -7.80
C SER A 52 -6.37 8.19 -7.70
N ARG A 53 -6.93 7.31 -6.85
CA ARG A 53 -8.38 7.25 -6.59
C ARG A 53 -8.86 8.34 -5.62
N LEU A 54 -7.97 8.89 -4.81
CA LEU A 54 -8.30 9.92 -3.83
C LEU A 54 -8.73 11.24 -4.51
N GLY A 55 -8.26 11.48 -5.74
CA GLY A 55 -8.61 12.66 -6.54
C GLY A 55 -8.05 13.93 -5.91
N ASP A 56 -8.89 14.97 -5.81
CA ASP A 56 -8.51 16.28 -5.26
C ASP A 56 -8.47 16.31 -3.72
N ARG A 57 -8.87 15.21 -3.06
CA ARG A 57 -8.85 15.14 -1.59
C ARG A 57 -7.41 15.00 -1.10
N GLN A 58 -7.10 15.72 -0.03
CA GLN A 58 -5.80 15.65 0.64
C GLN A 58 -5.95 14.94 1.98
N LEU A 59 -4.95 14.14 2.33
CA LEU A 59 -4.88 13.49 3.64
C LEU A 59 -4.35 14.46 4.69
N SER A 60 -4.83 14.30 5.93
CA SER A 60 -4.24 14.99 7.07
C SER A 60 -2.77 14.57 7.26
N VAL A 61 -1.96 15.40 7.92
CA VAL A 61 -0.55 15.08 8.18
C VAL A 61 -0.41 13.78 8.98
N GLU A 62 -1.34 13.50 9.89
CA GLU A 62 -1.39 12.26 10.67
C GLU A 62 -1.65 11.03 9.78
N ASP A 63 -2.63 11.12 8.88
CA ASP A 63 -2.93 10.05 7.91
C ASP A 63 -1.75 9.82 6.96
N GLN A 64 -1.10 10.90 6.51
CA GLN A 64 0.12 10.81 5.70
C GLN A 64 1.22 10.04 6.43
N GLN A 65 1.41 10.30 7.73
CA GLN A 65 2.38 9.58 8.54
C GLN A 65 2.05 8.08 8.65
N GLN A 66 0.77 7.74 8.82
CA GLN A 66 0.33 6.34 8.87
C GLN A 66 0.57 5.62 7.54
N VAL A 67 0.20 6.24 6.42
CA VAL A 67 0.44 5.66 5.09
C VAL A 67 1.94 5.49 4.84
N TYR A 68 2.75 6.49 5.16
CA TYR A 68 4.21 6.44 4.98
C TYR A 68 4.85 5.32 5.82
N ALA A 69 4.51 5.23 7.11
CA ALA A 69 5.07 4.25 8.04
C ALA A 69 4.69 2.80 7.69
N ASN A 70 3.53 2.59 7.07
CA ASN A 70 3.03 1.27 6.66
C ASN A 70 3.37 0.92 5.20
N THR A 71 4.07 1.78 4.47
CA THR A 71 4.54 1.50 3.11
C THR A 71 5.95 0.89 3.15
N ARG A 72 6.17 -0.23 2.47
CA ARG A 72 7.43 -0.99 2.54
C ARG A 72 8.65 -0.20 2.05
N THR A 73 8.52 0.46 0.90
CA THR A 73 9.57 1.28 0.29
C THR A 73 8.97 2.61 -0.15
N PRO A 74 8.75 3.54 0.80
CA PRO A 74 8.01 4.79 0.51
C PRO A 74 8.76 5.71 -0.46
N HIS A 75 10.09 5.59 -0.58
CA HIS A 75 10.89 6.31 -1.58
C HIS A 75 10.60 5.89 -3.04
N LYS A 76 9.80 4.84 -3.26
CA LYS A 76 9.37 4.39 -4.59
C LYS A 76 7.97 4.87 -4.97
N VAL A 77 7.31 5.62 -4.10
CA VAL A 77 5.99 6.19 -4.36
C VAL A 77 6.19 7.60 -4.89
N ASP A 78 5.52 7.90 -6.00
CA ASP A 78 5.40 9.27 -6.50
C ASP A 78 4.40 10.03 -5.62
N TRP A 79 4.91 10.63 -4.55
CA TRP A 79 4.07 11.37 -3.61
C TRP A 79 3.56 12.67 -4.26
N PRO A 80 2.27 13.00 -4.11
CA PRO A 80 1.73 14.26 -4.61
C PRO A 80 2.41 15.48 -3.97
N ASP A 81 2.35 16.63 -4.64
CA ASP A 81 3.02 17.85 -4.17
C ASP A 81 2.52 18.34 -2.80
N TRP A 82 1.25 18.10 -2.48
CA TRP A 82 0.66 18.43 -1.18
C TRP A 82 1.13 17.52 -0.04
N TRP A 83 1.83 16.42 -0.35
CA TRP A 83 2.33 15.48 0.63
C TRP A 83 3.53 16.05 1.38
N VAL A 84 3.41 16.17 2.70
CA VAL A 84 4.41 16.83 3.56
C VAL A 84 5.38 15.81 4.16
N ILE A 85 4.92 14.59 4.47
CA ILE A 85 5.75 13.56 5.08
C ILE A 85 6.70 12.93 4.05
N LYS A 86 7.95 13.39 4.04
CA LYS A 86 9.04 12.80 3.27
C LYS A 86 10.20 12.57 4.24
N ARG A 87 10.60 11.32 4.52
CA ARG A 87 11.92 11.11 5.15
C ARG A 87 12.97 11.20 4.06
N GLY A 88 13.90 12.14 4.23
CA GLY A 88 15.10 12.28 3.41
C GLY A 88 15.96 11.04 3.39
#